data_AF-A0A1I2RNP5-F1
#
_entry.id   AF-A0A1I2RNP5-F1
#
_cell.length_a   1.000
_cell.length_b   1.000
_cell.length_c   1.000
_cell.angle_alpha   90.00
_cell.angle_beta   90.00
_cell.angle_gamma   90.00
#
_symmetry.space_group_name_H-M   'P 1'
#
loop_
_entity.id
_entity.type
_entity.pdbx_description
1 polymer ?
#
loop_
_entity_poly.entity_id
_entity_poly.type
_entity_poly.pdbx_seq_one_letter_code
_entity_poly.pdbx_strand_id
1 'polypeptide(L)'
;MSGRSADGDADAGADGEVTVSDVAAGLSVPDDADDAEAAAIAAAVAAHIRDGELAAAAAAGDDAETWDGKRWAFAGRLEGVSGRSARVPDGAPTNAWAAAARADRF
;
A
#
# COMPACT_ATOMS: atom_id res chain seq x y z
N MET A 1 -25.44 -18.34 36.73
CA MET A 1 -24.11 -17.74 36.47
C MET A 1 -23.32 -18.75 35.66
N SER A 2 -23.42 -18.71 34.33
CA SER A 2 -22.65 -19.59 33.44
C SER A 2 -21.52 -18.79 32.81
N GLY A 3 -20.31 -19.32 32.92
CA GLY A 3 -19.06 -18.67 32.54
C GLY A 3 -18.92 -18.47 31.03
N ARG A 4 -18.45 -17.27 30.69
CA ARG A 4 -17.89 -16.87 29.41
C ARG A 4 -16.58 -17.65 29.21
N SER A 5 -16.58 -18.69 28.38
CA SER A 5 -15.33 -19.18 27.79
C SER A 5 -14.99 -18.23 26.64
N ALA A 6 -13.93 -17.47 26.83
CA ALA A 6 -13.31 -16.68 25.78
C ALA A 6 -12.24 -17.57 25.15
N ASP A 7 -12.56 -18.20 24.02
CA ASP A 7 -11.53 -18.61 23.08
C ASP A 7 -11.09 -17.33 22.37
N GLY A 8 -9.98 -16.77 22.86
CA GLY A 8 -9.20 -15.80 22.13
C GLY A 8 -8.42 -16.57 21.08
N ASP A 9 -8.95 -16.59 19.86
CA ASP A 9 -8.16 -16.97 18.70
C ASP A 9 -7.19 -15.82 18.45
N ALA A 10 -5.96 -16.03 18.90
CA ALA A 10 -4.84 -15.15 18.63
C ALA A 10 -4.48 -15.34 17.15
N ASP A 11 -4.96 -14.41 16.31
CA ASP A 11 -4.42 -14.18 14.97
C ASP A 11 -2.98 -13.66 15.13
N ALA A 12 -2.07 -14.61 15.33
CA ALA A 12 -0.64 -14.40 15.27
C ALA A 12 -0.31 -14.08 13.82
N GLY A 13 -0.12 -12.79 13.53
CA GLY A 13 0.28 -12.28 12.23
C GLY A 13 1.48 -13.03 11.68
N ALA A 14 1.21 -13.94 10.76
CA ALA A 14 2.19 -14.45 9.84
C ALA A 14 2.50 -13.31 8.87
N ASP A 15 3.75 -12.87 8.87
CA ASP A 15 4.41 -12.22 7.74
C ASP A 15 4.44 -13.22 6.56
N GLY A 16 3.26 -13.52 6.02
CA GLY A 16 3.08 -14.44 4.92
C GLY A 16 3.70 -13.86 3.66
N GLU A 17 4.71 -14.55 3.13
CA GLU A 17 5.20 -14.30 1.78
C GLU A 17 4.01 -14.42 0.81
N VAL A 18 3.57 -13.28 0.27
CA VAL A 18 2.50 -13.24 -0.72
C VAL A 18 3.04 -13.88 -2.00
N THR A 19 2.54 -15.06 -2.35
CA THR A 19 2.96 -15.74 -3.57
C THR A 19 2.18 -15.22 -4.78
N VAL A 20 2.69 -15.49 -5.98
CA VAL A 20 1.96 -15.19 -7.23
C VAL A 20 0.59 -15.88 -7.25
N SER A 21 0.46 -17.05 -6.63
CA SER A 21 -0.81 -17.77 -6.50
C SER A 21 -1.80 -17.05 -5.58
N ASP A 22 -1.34 -16.39 -4.51
CA ASP A 22 -2.19 -15.58 -3.62
C ASP A 22 -2.71 -14.34 -4.34
N VAL A 23 -1.85 -13.67 -5.13
CA VAL A 23 -2.26 -12.54 -5.96
C VAL A 23 -3.28 -12.99 -7.00
N ALA A 24 -3.05 -14.14 -7.67
CA ALA A 24 -3.99 -14.69 -8.64
C ALA A 24 -5.35 -15.05 -8.01
N ALA A 25 -5.36 -15.57 -6.78
CA ALA A 25 -6.60 -15.90 -6.06
C ALA A 25 -7.42 -14.65 -5.68
N GLY A 26 -6.79 -13.48 -5.55
CA GLY A 26 -7.46 -12.20 -5.28
C GLY A 26 -7.92 -11.45 -6.54
N LEU A 27 -7.53 -11.90 -7.73
CA LEU A 27 -7.90 -11.26 -9.00
C LEU A 27 -9.23 -11.83 -9.53
N SER A 28 -10.19 -10.94 -9.79
CA SER A 28 -11.43 -11.28 -10.48
C SER A 28 -11.29 -11.00 -11.97
N VAL A 29 -11.46 -12.02 -12.80
CA VAL A 29 -11.54 -11.89 -14.27
C VAL A 29 -13.02 -11.74 -14.64
N PRO A 30 -13.40 -10.86 -15.59
CA PRO A 30 -14.77 -10.77 -16.08
C PRO A 30 -15.26 -12.09 -16.68
N ASP A 31 -16.53 -12.44 -16.44
CA ASP A 31 -17.12 -13.69 -16.92
C ASP A 31 -17.21 -13.77 -18.46
N ASP A 32 -17.18 -12.62 -19.14
CA ASP A 32 -17.24 -12.49 -20.59
C ASP A 32 -15.86 -12.38 -21.26
N ALA A 33 -14.77 -12.36 -20.49
CA ALA A 33 -13.42 -12.30 -21.02
C ALA A 33 -13.03 -13.62 -21.69
N ASP A 34 -12.57 -13.55 -22.94
CA ASP A 34 -11.98 -14.71 -23.59
C ASP A 34 -10.55 -15.00 -23.06
N ASP A 35 -9.98 -16.15 -23.44
CA ASP A 35 -8.64 -16.55 -22.99
C ASP A 35 -7.55 -15.52 -23.34
N ALA A 36 -7.69 -14.82 -24.48
CA ALA A 36 -6.72 -13.81 -24.90
C ALA A 36 -6.85 -12.54 -24.06
N GLU A 37 -8.08 -12.12 -23.74
CA GLU A 37 -8.37 -11.00 -22.86
C GLU A 37 -7.92 -11.29 -21.42
N ALA A 38 -8.21 -12.49 -20.90
CA ALA A 38 -7.74 -12.93 -19.59
C ALA A 38 -6.19 -12.94 -19.52
N ALA A 39 -5.52 -13.43 -20.57
CA ALA A 39 -4.07 -13.38 -20.68
C ALA A 39 -3.52 -11.94 -20.75
N ALA A 40 -4.21 -11.03 -21.45
CA ALA A 40 -3.83 -9.62 -21.53
C ALA A 40 -3.94 -8.92 -20.16
N ILE A 41 -4.99 -9.19 -19.40
CA ILE A 41 -5.17 -8.68 -18.03
C ILE A 41 -4.04 -9.19 -17.13
N ALA A 42 -3.77 -10.50 -17.15
CA ALA A 42 -2.70 -11.10 -16.35
C ALA A 42 -1.33 -10.50 -16.70
N ALA A 43 -1.05 -10.31 -18.00
CA ALA A 43 0.20 -9.70 -18.47
C ALA A 43 0.34 -8.24 -18.02
N ALA A 44 -0.74 -7.45 -18.06
CA ALA A 44 -0.73 -6.06 -17.62
C ALA A 44 -0.44 -5.94 -16.11
N VAL A 45 -1.06 -6.80 -15.29
CA VAL A 45 -0.82 -6.83 -13.83
C VAL A 45 0.62 -7.27 -13.53
N ALA A 46 1.12 -8.31 -14.20
CA ALA A 46 2.50 -8.77 -14.01
C ALA A 46 3.53 -7.71 -14.40
N ALA A 47 3.31 -6.99 -15.51
CA ALA A 47 4.15 -5.88 -15.92
C ALA A 47 4.16 -4.75 -14.88
N HIS A 48 2.99 -4.40 -14.32
CA HIS A 48 2.90 -3.37 -13.28
C HIS A 48 3.68 -3.75 -12.01
N ILE A 49 3.56 -5.00 -11.55
CA ILE A 49 4.32 -5.48 -10.39
C ILE A 49 5.82 -5.37 -10.67
N ARG A 50 6.25 -5.82 -11.85
CA ARG A 50 7.66 -5.77 -12.24
C ARG A 50 8.20 -4.33 -12.29
N ASP A 51 7.44 -3.40 -12.85
CA ASP A 51 7.81 -1.99 -12.87
C ASP A 51 7.92 -1.41 -11.46
N GLY A 52 7.03 -1.81 -10.55
CA GLY A 52 7.10 -1.48 -9.13
C GLY A 52 8.37 -2.01 -8.45
N GLU A 53 8.75 -3.26 -8.70
CA GLU A 53 10.00 -3.85 -8.20
C GLU A 53 11.23 -3.09 -8.70
N LEU A 54 11.26 -2.73 -9.99
CA LEU A 54 12.36 -1.96 -10.59
C LEU A 54 12.46 -0.56 -10.00
N ALA A 55 11.33 0.12 -9.79
CA ALA A 55 11.30 1.42 -9.14
C ALA A 55 11.77 1.36 -7.67
N ALA A 56 11.36 0.33 -6.93
CA ALA A 56 11.82 0.11 -5.56
C ALA A 56 13.33 -0.19 -5.50
N ALA A 57 13.85 -1.02 -6.41
CA ALA A 57 15.27 -1.31 -6.52
C ALA A 57 16.09 -0.06 -6.89
N ALA A 58 15.57 0.81 -7.75
CA ALA A 58 16.20 2.09 -8.07
C ALA A 58 16.22 3.04 -6.85
N ALA A 59 15.12 3.10 -6.09
CA ALA A 59 15.03 3.93 -4.89
C ALA A 59 15.96 3.45 -3.75
N ALA A 60 16.28 2.15 -3.68
CA ALA A 60 17.23 1.62 -2.70
C ALA A 60 18.68 2.15 -2.88
N GLY A 61 19.00 2.77 -4.01
CA GLY A 61 20.27 3.46 -4.24
C GLY A 61 20.29 4.94 -3.83
N ASP A 62 19.11 5.53 -3.56
CA ASP A 62 18.93 6.93 -3.16
C ASP A 62 18.47 6.98 -1.68
N ASP A 63 19.39 6.71 -0.76
CA ASP A 63 19.16 6.73 0.71
C ASP A 63 18.88 8.15 1.28
N ALA A 64 18.60 9.14 0.44
CA ALA A 64 18.02 10.39 0.91
C ALA A 64 16.53 10.15 1.18
N GLU A 65 16.10 10.16 2.45
CA GLU A 65 14.68 10.06 2.76
C GLU A 65 13.92 11.20 2.07
N THR A 66 13.17 10.88 1.01
CA THR A 66 12.27 11.81 0.32
C THR A 66 10.80 11.44 0.57
N TRP A 67 9.90 12.33 0.13
CA TRP A 67 8.46 12.12 0.17
C TRP A 67 7.94 11.31 -1.03
N ASP A 68 8.78 11.00 -2.02
CA ASP A 68 8.37 10.26 -3.21
C ASP A 68 7.78 8.89 -2.84
N GLY A 69 6.66 8.54 -3.47
CA GLY A 69 5.86 7.35 -3.11
C GLY A 69 5.09 7.44 -1.78
N LYS A 70 5.51 8.29 -0.82
CA LYS A 70 4.90 8.39 0.53
C LYS A 70 3.84 9.51 0.63
N ARG A 71 3.88 10.52 -0.26
CA ARG A 71 2.97 11.70 -0.25
C ARG A 71 1.49 11.31 -0.20
N TRP A 72 1.08 10.32 -0.99
CA TRP A 72 -0.32 9.92 -1.13
C TRP A 72 -0.84 9.18 0.10
N ALA A 73 -0.07 8.21 0.60
CA ALA A 73 -0.42 7.49 1.82
C ALA A 73 -0.50 8.42 3.05
N PHE A 74 0.40 9.40 3.14
CA PHE A 74 0.34 10.40 4.20
C PHE A 74 -0.87 11.33 4.06
N ALA A 75 -1.19 11.81 2.85
CA ALA A 75 -2.36 12.65 2.61
C ALA A 75 -3.67 11.96 3.01
N GLY A 76 -3.82 10.66 2.69
CA GLY A 76 -5.00 9.89 3.11
C GLY A 76 -5.10 9.71 4.63
N ARG A 77 -3.97 9.50 5.32
CA ARG A 77 -3.96 9.47 6.81
C ARG A 77 -4.29 10.84 7.40
N LEU A 78 -3.79 11.92 6.82
CA LEU A 78 -4.07 13.28 7.27
C LEU A 78 -5.56 13.61 7.12
N GLU A 79 -6.18 13.21 6.00
CA GLU A 79 -7.61 13.36 5.77
C GLU A 79 -8.43 12.58 6.80
N GLY A 80 -8.09 11.31 7.06
CA GLY A 80 -8.82 10.50 8.04
C GLY A 80 -8.74 11.04 9.47
N VAL A 81 -7.63 11.66 9.87
CA VAL A 81 -7.43 12.20 11.23
C VAL A 81 -7.96 13.62 11.38
N SER A 82 -7.71 14.48 10.39
CA SER A 82 -8.01 15.92 10.48
C SER A 82 -9.28 16.34 9.73
N GLY A 83 -9.84 15.47 8.89
CA GLY A 83 -10.94 15.81 7.98
C GLY A 83 -10.52 16.74 6.83
N ARG A 84 -9.22 16.99 6.66
CA ARG A 84 -8.68 17.87 5.62
C ARG A 84 -7.63 17.15 4.80
N SER A 85 -7.79 17.19 3.47
CA SER A 85 -6.77 16.74 2.53
C SER A 85 -5.73 17.84 2.30
N ALA A 86 -4.45 17.54 2.52
CA ALA A 86 -3.33 18.42 2.15
C ALA A 86 -2.17 17.59 1.61
N ARG A 87 -1.38 18.15 0.69
CA ARG A 87 -0.19 17.48 0.13
C ARG A 87 1.07 17.97 0.81
N VAL A 88 2.02 17.05 0.98
CA VAL A 88 3.32 17.40 1.58
C VAL A 88 4.19 18.16 0.56
N PRO A 89 4.66 19.38 0.88
CA PRO A 89 5.57 20.15 0.01
C PRO A 89 6.95 19.50 -0.13
N ASP A 90 7.61 19.76 -1.26
CA ASP A 90 9.02 19.40 -1.45
C ASP A 90 9.89 20.23 -0.49
N GLY A 91 10.49 19.55 0.50
CA GLY A 91 11.25 20.18 1.59
C GLY A 91 10.61 20.08 2.97
N ALA A 92 9.42 19.48 3.09
CA ALA A 92 8.90 19.09 4.41
C ALA A 92 9.79 17.99 5.03
N PRO A 93 9.91 17.95 6.38
CA PRO A 93 10.60 16.85 7.06
C PRO A 93 10.04 15.52 6.60
N THR A 94 10.88 14.53 6.29
CA THR A 94 10.46 13.24 5.74
C THR A 94 10.02 12.23 6.80
N ASN A 95 10.24 12.55 8.07
CA ASN A 95 9.59 11.85 9.16
C ASN A 95 8.09 12.24 9.26
N ALA A 96 7.22 11.26 9.36
CA ALA A 96 5.77 11.51 9.38
C ALA A 96 5.34 12.34 10.60
N TRP A 97 6.04 12.23 11.74
CA TRP A 97 5.68 12.93 12.97
C TRP A 97 6.02 14.43 12.92
N ALA A 98 7.21 14.82 12.44
CA ALA A 98 7.53 16.26 12.34
C ALA A 98 6.86 16.93 11.12
N ALA A 99 6.44 16.15 10.12
CA ALA A 99 5.55 16.63 9.07
C ALA A 99 4.12 16.87 9.60
N ALA A 100 3.55 15.95 10.37
CA ALA A 100 2.24 16.14 11.00
C ALA A 100 2.21 17.37 11.93
N ALA A 101 3.30 17.62 12.66
CA ALA A 101 3.45 18.83 13.49
C ALA A 101 3.44 20.14 12.69
N ARG A 102 3.63 20.10 11.37
CA ARG A 102 3.60 21.25 10.44
C ARG A 102 2.44 21.18 9.46
N ALA A 103 1.44 20.34 9.71
CA ALA A 103 0.33 20.17 8.79
C ALA A 103 -0.52 21.43 8.57
N ASP A 104 -0.38 22.45 9.42
CA ASP A 104 -0.96 23.78 9.20
C ASP A 104 -0.34 24.54 8.01
N ARG A 105 0.85 24.13 7.56
CA ARG A 105 1.62 24.75 6.47
C ARG A 105 1.45 24.05 5.11
N PHE A 106 0.69 22.96 5.07
CA PHE A 106 0.43 22.15 3.88
C PHE A 106 -0.82 22.62 3.12
#